data_AF-A0A1J3CKI6-F1
#
_entry.id   AF-A0A1J3CKI6-F1
#
_cell.length_a   1.000
_cell.length_b   1.000
_cell.length_c   1.000
_cell.angle_alpha   90.00
_cell.angle_beta   90.00
_cell.angle_gamma   90.00
#
_symmetry.space_group_name_H-M   'P 1'
#
loop_
_entity.id
_entity.type
_entity.pdbx_description
1 polymer ?
#
loop_
_entity_poly.entity_id
_entity_poly.type
_entity_poly.pdbx_seq_one_letter_code
_entity_poly.pdbx_strand_id
1 'polypeptide(L)'
;AKQEKMAKERRVSSVAINRVRVSPYPLRSTRSKKEKAPEESPIEIEGASQWEDVRCVICMEPPHNAVLLHCSSSSKGCRPYMCDTSCRHSNCFKQYRKNSKNRLNPKTLKCPLCRGEVYETVKVSGARRFMNAKPRSCTIEDCDFSGTYSQLNSHLKAEHRG
;
A
#
# COMPACT_ATOMS: atom_id res chain seq x y z
N ALA A 1 -53.34 37.30 37.01
CA ALA A 1 -53.04 37.34 35.56
C ALA A 1 -52.29 36.06 35.21
N LYS A 2 -52.78 35.33 34.20
CA LYS A 2 -52.20 34.08 33.69
C LYS A 2 -50.89 34.37 32.94
N GLN A 3 -49.87 33.54 33.13
CA GLN A 3 -48.91 33.20 32.08
C GLN A 3 -48.56 31.71 32.21
N GLU A 4 -49.06 30.91 31.27
CA GLU A 4 -48.76 29.49 31.09
C GLU A 4 -47.40 29.30 30.42
N LYS A 5 -46.64 28.32 30.90
CA LYS A 5 -45.44 27.79 30.25
C LYS A 5 -45.85 26.79 29.17
N MET A 6 -45.35 26.93 27.95
CA MET A 6 -45.57 25.95 26.88
C MET A 6 -44.30 25.13 26.62
N ALA A 7 -44.45 23.81 26.67
CA ALA A 7 -43.44 22.80 26.40
C ALA A 7 -43.20 22.64 24.89
N LYS A 8 -41.94 22.41 24.50
CA LYS A 8 -41.53 22.21 23.11
C LYS A 8 -41.58 20.72 22.77
N GLU A 9 -42.70 20.26 22.21
CA GLU A 9 -42.83 18.90 21.70
C GLU A 9 -42.23 18.71 20.30
N ARG A 10 -41.75 17.48 20.10
CA ARG A 10 -41.09 16.93 18.91
C ARG A 10 -42.11 16.68 17.81
N ARG A 11 -41.82 17.07 16.56
CA ARG A 11 -42.61 16.65 15.40
C ARG A 11 -41.89 15.59 14.59
N VAL A 12 -42.66 14.54 14.33
CA VAL A 12 -42.38 13.32 13.56
C VAL A 12 -42.10 13.66 12.10
N SER A 13 -41.12 12.97 11.51
CA SER A 13 -40.73 13.11 10.11
C SER A 13 -41.75 12.41 9.22
N SER A 14 -42.37 13.14 8.29
CA SER A 14 -43.24 12.60 7.24
C SER A 14 -42.50 12.49 5.91
N VAL A 15 -42.79 11.40 5.21
CA VAL A 15 -42.21 10.90 3.96
C VAL A 15 -42.23 11.96 2.84
N ALA A 16 -41.07 12.25 2.25
CA ALA A 16 -40.95 13.16 1.11
C ALA A 16 -40.81 12.39 -0.21
N ILE A 17 -41.77 12.64 -1.11
CA ILE A 17 -41.92 12.10 -2.45
C ILE A 17 -40.84 12.67 -3.38
N ASN A 18 -40.21 11.79 -4.17
CA ASN A 18 -39.28 12.10 -5.25
C ASN A 18 -39.82 13.18 -6.20
N ARG A 19 -39.18 14.35 -6.25
CA ARG A 19 -39.28 15.29 -7.38
C ARG A 19 -37.87 15.69 -7.80
N VAL A 20 -37.48 15.21 -8.98
CA VAL A 20 -36.21 15.47 -9.64
C VAL A 20 -36.14 16.96 -9.99
N ARG A 21 -35.16 17.68 -9.44
CA ARG A 21 -34.85 19.06 -9.80
C ARG A 21 -33.70 19.04 -10.83
N VAL A 22 -33.98 19.49 -12.05
CA VAL A 22 -32.94 19.69 -13.08
C VAL A 22 -32.27 21.02 -12.82
N SER A 23 -30.94 21.01 -12.67
CA SER A 23 -30.12 22.21 -12.41
C SER A 23 -29.91 23.02 -13.70
N PRO A 24 -29.95 24.37 -13.69
CA PRO A 24 -29.92 25.20 -14.89
C PRO A 24 -28.51 25.52 -15.43
N TYR A 25 -27.44 24.98 -14.85
CA TYR A 25 -26.06 25.22 -15.29
C TYR A 25 -25.49 24.00 -16.04
N PRO A 26 -24.78 24.18 -17.17
CA PRO A 26 -24.04 23.10 -17.80
C PRO A 26 -22.87 22.72 -16.90
N LEU A 27 -22.97 21.59 -16.20
CA LEU A 27 -21.80 20.96 -15.59
C LEU A 27 -20.86 20.53 -16.72
N ARG A 28 -19.64 21.06 -16.69
CA ARG A 28 -18.55 20.67 -17.59
C ARG A 28 -18.22 19.19 -17.37
N SER A 29 -18.91 18.33 -18.10
CA SER A 29 -18.59 16.91 -18.22
C SER A 29 -17.49 16.76 -19.26
N THR A 30 -16.25 16.62 -18.81
CA THR A 30 -15.25 15.87 -19.57
C THR A 30 -15.04 14.55 -18.85
N ARG A 31 -16.08 13.73 -18.84
CA ARG A 31 -15.93 12.28 -18.77
C ARG A 31 -15.42 11.86 -20.15
N SER A 32 -14.11 11.96 -20.36
CA SER A 32 -13.48 11.20 -21.44
C SER A 32 -13.66 9.74 -21.07
N LYS A 33 -14.72 9.10 -21.59
CA LYS A 33 -14.72 7.67 -21.83
C LYS A 33 -13.58 7.42 -22.82
N LYS A 34 -12.37 7.26 -22.30
CA LYS A 34 -11.36 6.50 -23.01
C LYS A 34 -11.74 5.06 -22.75
N GLU A 35 -12.46 4.47 -23.69
CA GLU A 35 -12.51 3.02 -23.81
C GLU A 35 -11.06 2.56 -23.90
N LYS A 36 -10.52 2.05 -22.78
CA LYS A 36 -9.32 1.24 -22.83
C LYS A 36 -9.81 -0.14 -23.22
N ALA A 37 -9.53 -0.51 -24.46
CA ALA A 37 -9.51 -1.91 -24.87
C ALA A 37 -8.74 -2.72 -23.80
N PRO A 38 -9.23 -3.90 -23.40
CA PRO A 38 -8.37 -4.90 -22.80
C PRO A 38 -7.52 -5.47 -23.93
N GLU A 39 -6.42 -4.80 -24.26
CA GLU A 39 -5.30 -5.48 -24.88
C GLU A 39 -4.42 -5.96 -23.73
N GLU A 40 -4.82 -7.07 -23.12
CA GLU A 40 -3.90 -7.88 -22.36
C GLU A 40 -3.12 -8.71 -23.37
N SER A 41 -1.94 -8.24 -23.75
CA SER A 41 -0.88 -9.20 -24.02
C SER A 41 -0.53 -9.84 -22.67
N PRO A 42 -0.50 -11.19 -22.59
CA PRO A 42 0.06 -11.88 -21.45
C PRO A 42 1.42 -11.28 -21.12
N ILE A 43 1.68 -11.03 -19.83
CA ILE A 43 2.99 -10.64 -19.32
C ILE A 43 4.01 -11.55 -20.00
N GLU A 44 4.83 -11.00 -20.90
CA GLU A 44 5.88 -11.76 -21.56
C GLU A 44 6.75 -12.37 -20.45
N ILE A 45 6.75 -13.70 -20.44
CA ILE A 45 7.25 -14.58 -19.37
C ILE A 45 8.77 -14.41 -19.17
N GLU A 46 9.44 -13.69 -20.07
CA GLU A 46 10.90 -13.54 -20.11
C GLU A 46 11.47 -12.61 -19.01
N GLY A 47 10.64 -11.77 -18.39
CA GLY A 47 11.06 -10.84 -17.32
C GLY A 47 10.70 -11.26 -15.89
N ALA A 48 9.92 -12.32 -15.71
CA ALA A 48 9.42 -12.78 -14.40
C ALA A 48 10.49 -13.51 -13.57
N SER A 49 11.36 -14.26 -14.25
CA SER A 49 12.40 -15.12 -13.64
C SER A 49 13.33 -14.35 -12.70
N GLN A 50 13.72 -13.11 -13.05
CA GLN A 50 14.68 -12.33 -12.25
C GLN A 50 14.17 -11.92 -10.86
N TRP A 51 12.86 -12.01 -10.60
CA TRP A 51 12.25 -11.64 -9.32
C TRP A 51 11.56 -12.81 -8.62
N GLU A 52 11.63 -14.02 -9.18
CA GLU A 52 10.99 -15.21 -8.62
C GLU A 52 11.51 -15.48 -7.20
N ASP A 53 12.83 -15.53 -7.04
CA ASP A 53 13.46 -15.86 -5.75
C ASP A 53 13.73 -14.63 -4.86
N VAL A 54 13.22 -13.45 -5.23
CA VAL A 54 13.47 -12.24 -4.45
C VAL A 54 12.63 -12.24 -3.18
N ARG A 55 13.31 -12.17 -2.03
CA ARG A 55 12.71 -12.11 -0.70
C ARG A 55 13.12 -10.85 0.05
N CYS A 56 12.25 -10.38 0.94
CA CYS A 56 12.61 -9.33 1.88
C CYS A 56 13.68 -9.85 2.84
N VAL A 57 14.81 -9.15 2.94
CA VAL A 57 15.93 -9.55 3.82
C VAL A 57 15.63 -9.45 5.33
N ILE A 58 14.45 -8.97 5.71
CA ILE A 58 14.01 -8.85 7.11
C ILE A 58 12.93 -9.85 7.44
N CYS A 59 11.82 -9.85 6.71
CA CYS A 59 10.70 -10.76 6.99
C CYS A 59 10.71 -12.04 6.15
N MET A 60 11.72 -12.23 5.30
CA MET A 60 11.92 -13.44 4.49
C MET A 60 10.76 -13.81 3.56
N GLU A 61 9.84 -12.88 3.31
CA GLU A 61 8.65 -13.07 2.47
C GLU A 61 8.73 -12.18 1.20
N PRO A 62 7.97 -12.42 0.11
CA PRO A 62 7.99 -11.59 -1.10
C PRO A 62 7.72 -10.11 -0.77
N PRO A 63 8.63 -9.16 -1.05
CA PRO A 63 8.52 -7.84 -0.45
C PRO A 63 7.38 -7.00 -1.05
N HIS A 64 6.48 -6.52 -0.19
CA HIS A 64 5.44 -5.57 -0.58
C HIS A 64 6.00 -4.16 -0.78
N ASN A 65 5.57 -3.50 -1.86
CA ASN A 65 6.09 -2.21 -2.29
C ASN A 65 7.63 -2.19 -2.29
N ALA A 66 8.22 -3.24 -2.85
CA ALA A 66 9.64 -3.51 -2.72
C ALA A 66 10.52 -2.31 -3.08
N VAL A 67 11.55 -2.09 -2.25
CA VAL A 67 12.66 -1.19 -2.51
C VAL A 67 13.96 -1.98 -2.57
N LEU A 68 14.80 -1.66 -3.56
CA LEU A 68 16.14 -2.20 -3.70
C LEU A 68 17.14 -1.24 -3.07
N LEU A 69 18.05 -1.72 -2.22
CA LEU A 69 19.16 -0.89 -1.72
C LEU A 69 20.36 -1.01 -2.65
N HIS A 70 20.85 0.12 -3.16
CA HIS A 70 22.13 0.18 -3.85
C HIS A 70 23.24 0.41 -2.84
N CYS A 71 24.11 -0.57 -2.69
CA CYS A 71 25.26 -0.50 -1.81
C CYS A 71 26.59 -0.61 -2.57
N SER A 72 27.70 -0.41 -1.86
CA SER A 72 29.07 -0.62 -2.36
C SER A 72 29.33 -1.96 -3.06
N SER A 73 28.53 -2.99 -2.80
CA SER A 73 28.68 -4.33 -3.41
C SER A 73 27.65 -4.62 -4.50
N SER A 74 26.94 -3.62 -5.01
CA SER A 74 25.92 -3.81 -6.07
C SER A 74 26.52 -4.39 -7.35
N SER A 75 27.76 -3.99 -7.69
CA SER A 75 28.53 -4.55 -8.82
C SER A 75 28.90 -6.03 -8.64
N LYS A 76 28.95 -6.50 -7.38
CA LYS A 76 29.20 -7.91 -7.02
C LYS A 76 27.90 -8.73 -6.95
N GLY A 77 26.78 -8.17 -7.41
CA GLY A 77 25.47 -8.82 -7.37
C GLY A 77 24.69 -8.66 -6.07
N CYS A 78 25.14 -7.81 -5.13
CA CYS A 78 24.38 -7.56 -3.91
C CYS A 78 23.08 -6.82 -4.23
N ARG A 79 21.94 -7.52 -4.12
CA ARG A 79 20.59 -7.00 -4.43
C ARG A 79 19.62 -7.15 -3.26
N PRO A 80 19.82 -6.39 -2.16
CA PRO A 80 18.93 -6.46 -0.99
C PRO A 80 17.58 -5.79 -1.28
N TYR A 81 16.51 -6.57 -1.26
CA TYR A 81 15.14 -6.04 -1.32
C TYR A 81 14.50 -5.97 0.07
N MET A 82 13.68 -4.95 0.29
CA MET A 82 12.91 -4.76 1.52
C MET A 82 11.49 -4.29 1.24
N CYS A 83 10.57 -4.57 2.17
CA CYS A 83 9.23 -3.99 2.15
C CYS A 83 9.23 -2.50 2.50
N ASP A 84 8.55 -1.67 1.72
CA ASP A 84 8.33 -0.24 1.99
C ASP A 84 6.83 0.10 1.97
N THR A 85 6.12 -0.34 3.01
CA THR A 85 4.66 -0.18 3.16
C THR A 85 4.30 0.84 4.25
N SER A 86 3.02 0.96 4.57
CA SER A 86 2.54 1.71 5.75
C SER A 86 2.72 0.90 7.05
N CYS A 87 2.42 1.50 8.21
CA CYS A 87 2.50 0.85 9.52
C CYS A 87 1.54 -0.34 9.71
N ARG A 88 0.48 -0.43 8.90
CA ARG A 88 -0.49 -1.53 8.94
C ARG A 88 0.03 -2.82 8.25
N HIS A 89 1.23 -2.77 7.66
CA HIS A 89 1.89 -3.89 7.00
C HIS A 89 3.36 -3.96 7.45
N SER A 90 4.09 -5.00 7.03
CA SER A 90 5.53 -5.15 7.27
C SER A 90 6.33 -3.96 6.71
N ASN A 91 6.58 -2.96 7.55
CA ASN A 91 7.25 -1.72 7.17
C ASN A 91 8.78 -1.85 7.36
N CYS A 92 9.34 -2.94 6.86
CA CYS A 92 10.70 -3.43 7.12
C CYS A 92 11.76 -2.36 6.85
N PHE A 93 11.69 -1.69 5.70
CA PHE A 93 12.67 -0.68 5.32
C PHE A 93 12.65 0.53 6.27
N LYS A 94 11.47 1.03 6.66
CA LYS A 94 11.39 2.18 7.58
C LYS A 94 11.87 1.82 8.99
N GLN A 95 11.53 0.63 9.47
CA GLN A 95 12.06 0.12 10.75
C GLN A 95 13.57 -0.03 10.71
N TYR A 96 14.12 -0.59 9.63
CA TYR A 96 15.57 -0.75 9.42
C TYR A 96 16.29 0.60 9.45
N ARG A 97 15.75 1.59 8.72
CA ARG A 97 16.29 2.95 8.70
C ARG A 97 16.21 3.61 10.09
N LYS A 98 15.11 3.43 10.82
CA LYS A 98 14.94 3.96 12.18
C LYS A 98 15.97 3.37 13.13
N ASN A 99 16.16 2.06 13.10
CA ASN A 99 17.15 1.38 13.94
C ASN A 99 18.60 1.82 13.63
N SER A 100 18.89 2.07 12.36
CA SER A 100 20.22 2.53 11.94
C SER A 100 20.55 3.94 12.44
N LYS A 101 19.55 4.83 12.51
CA LYS A 101 19.71 6.18 13.07
C LYS A 101 19.98 6.20 14.57
N ASN A 102 19.60 5.14 15.30
CA ASN A 102 19.87 5.02 16.73
C ASN A 102 21.33 4.61 17.01
N ARG A 103 22.13 4.30 15.98
CA ARG A 103 23.57 4.02 16.12
C ARG A 103 24.38 5.28 15.86
N LEU A 104 25.62 5.29 16.37
CA LEU A 104 26.59 6.40 16.44
C LEU A 104 26.86 7.19 15.13
N ASN A 105 26.33 6.76 13.98
CA ASN A 105 26.42 7.47 12.71
C ASN A 105 25.05 7.60 12.03
N PRO A 106 24.32 8.71 12.26
CA PRO A 106 22.95 8.91 11.74
C PRO A 106 22.88 9.14 10.21
N LYS A 107 24.03 9.29 9.55
CA LYS A 107 24.12 9.69 8.13
C LYS A 107 24.28 8.51 7.16
N THR A 108 24.65 7.32 7.62
CA THR A 108 25.01 6.20 6.73
C THR A 108 24.23 4.94 7.05
N LEU A 109 23.44 4.47 6.09
CA LEU A 109 22.73 3.20 6.18
C LEU A 109 23.68 2.07 5.73
N LYS A 110 23.73 0.97 6.48
CA LYS A 110 24.52 -0.21 6.06
C LYS A 110 23.61 -1.20 5.32
N CYS A 111 24.19 -2.01 4.45
CA CYS A 111 23.47 -3.07 3.76
C CYS A 111 23.36 -4.29 4.69
N PRO A 112 22.18 -4.91 4.85
CA PRO A 112 22.04 -6.08 5.71
C PRO A 112 22.74 -7.33 5.16
N LEU A 113 22.93 -7.43 3.84
CA LEU A 113 23.56 -8.59 3.21
C LEU A 113 25.10 -8.51 3.25
N CYS A 114 25.67 -7.38 2.82
CA CYS A 114 27.13 -7.25 2.67
C CYS A 114 27.79 -6.32 3.69
N ARG A 115 27.02 -5.70 4.60
CA ARG A 115 27.49 -4.67 5.58
C ARG A 115 28.12 -3.42 4.96
N GLY A 116 28.16 -3.32 3.64
CA GLY A 116 28.64 -2.16 2.91
C GLY A 116 27.73 -0.94 3.07
N GLU A 117 28.24 0.24 2.73
CA GLU A 117 27.44 1.47 2.75
C GLU A 117 26.36 1.45 1.66
N VAL A 118 25.15 1.88 2.00
CA VAL A 118 24.02 2.08 1.10
C VAL A 118 24.00 3.54 0.68
N TYR A 119 24.05 3.78 -0.63
CA TYR A 119 24.08 5.11 -1.20
C TYR A 119 22.67 5.61 -1.51
N GLU A 120 21.82 4.73 -2.03
CA GLU A 120 20.47 5.08 -2.43
C GLU A 120 19.50 3.90 -2.33
N THR A 121 18.22 4.22 -2.46
CA THR A 121 17.11 3.26 -2.43
C THR A 121 16.28 3.44 -3.69
N VAL A 122 16.18 2.39 -4.50
CA VAL A 122 15.55 2.46 -5.82
C VAL A 122 14.22 1.71 -5.81
N LYS A 123 13.19 2.34 -6.39
CA LYS A 123 11.88 1.75 -6.62
C LYS A 123 11.83 1.20 -8.05
N VAL A 124 12.08 -0.09 -8.21
CA VAL A 124 11.98 -0.76 -9.51
C VAL A 124 10.52 -1.12 -9.76
N SER A 125 9.88 -0.40 -10.70
CA SER A 125 8.43 -0.49 -10.93
C SER A 125 7.96 -1.89 -11.36
N GLY A 126 8.70 -2.55 -12.26
CA GLY A 126 8.42 -3.92 -12.70
C GLY A 126 8.52 -4.92 -11.55
N ALA A 127 9.63 -4.89 -10.82
CA ALA A 127 9.86 -5.72 -9.64
C ALA A 127 8.74 -5.55 -8.60
N ARG A 128 8.33 -4.30 -8.34
CA ARG A 128 7.25 -3.99 -7.40
C ARG A 128 5.91 -4.58 -7.82
N ARG A 129 5.55 -4.48 -9.12
CA ARG A 129 4.31 -5.09 -9.63
C ARG A 129 4.33 -6.59 -9.45
N PHE A 130 5.43 -7.22 -9.82
CA PHE A 130 5.63 -8.65 -9.70
C PHE A 130 5.54 -9.15 -8.25
N MET A 131 6.30 -8.55 -7.34
CA MET A 131 6.33 -8.96 -5.93
C MET A 131 5.03 -8.64 -5.19
N ASN A 132 4.31 -7.58 -5.59
CA ASN A 132 2.99 -7.28 -5.03
C ASN A 132 1.89 -8.26 -5.50
N ALA A 133 2.09 -8.93 -6.63
CA ALA A 133 1.17 -9.95 -7.14
C ALA A 133 1.36 -11.31 -6.45
N LYS A 134 2.48 -11.52 -5.75
CA LYS A 134 2.69 -12.74 -4.96
C LYS A 134 1.80 -12.74 -3.72
N PRO A 135 1.14 -13.87 -3.41
CA PRO A 135 0.29 -13.96 -2.23
C PRO A 135 1.14 -13.97 -0.95
N ARG A 136 0.61 -13.38 0.11
CA ARG A 136 1.11 -13.45 1.49
C ARG A 136 -0.07 -13.69 2.44
N SER A 137 0.20 -14.26 3.59
CA SER A 137 -0.77 -14.34 4.69
C SER A 137 -0.93 -13.01 5.42
N CYS A 138 -2.08 -12.82 6.05
CA CYS A 138 -2.31 -11.75 7.01
C CYS A 138 -1.33 -11.90 8.19
N THR A 139 -0.86 -10.78 8.74
CA THR A 139 0.09 -10.76 9.86
C THR A 139 -0.59 -10.62 11.22
N ILE A 140 -1.93 -10.60 11.24
CA ILE A 140 -2.70 -10.47 12.48
C ILE A 140 -3.01 -11.86 13.01
N GLU A 141 -2.84 -12.03 14.32
CA GLU A 141 -3.14 -13.29 15.01
C GLU A 141 -4.60 -13.70 14.78
N ASP A 142 -4.85 -15.00 14.70
CA ASP A 142 -6.17 -15.59 14.41
C ASP A 142 -6.81 -15.14 13.07
N CYS A 143 -6.00 -14.80 12.07
CA CYS A 143 -6.45 -14.48 10.73
C CYS A 143 -5.79 -15.33 9.64
N ASP A 144 -6.57 -16.18 8.98
CA ASP A 144 -6.10 -17.07 7.91
C ASP A 144 -6.21 -16.46 6.50
N PHE A 145 -6.53 -15.17 6.40
CA PHE A 145 -6.64 -14.52 5.10
C PHE A 145 -5.29 -14.50 4.38
N SER A 146 -5.27 -14.86 3.09
CA SER A 146 -4.10 -14.74 2.23
C SER A 146 -4.47 -14.14 0.88
N GLY A 147 -3.54 -13.36 0.31
CA GLY A 147 -3.77 -12.73 -0.98
C GLY A 147 -2.64 -11.81 -1.40
N THR A 148 -2.82 -11.16 -2.55
CA THR A 148 -1.91 -10.13 -3.06
C THR A 148 -1.84 -8.91 -2.14
N TYR A 149 -0.85 -8.03 -2.33
CA TYR A 149 -0.74 -6.80 -1.55
C TYR A 149 -2.03 -5.96 -1.54
N SER A 150 -2.68 -5.83 -2.70
CA SER A 150 -3.91 -5.04 -2.84
C SER A 150 -5.07 -5.68 -2.08
N GLN A 151 -5.19 -7.01 -2.13
CA GLN A 151 -6.20 -7.77 -1.39
C GLN A 151 -5.98 -7.68 0.11
N LEU A 152 -4.74 -7.92 0.58
CA LEU A 152 -4.35 -7.78 1.98
C LEU A 152 -4.61 -6.37 2.52
N ASN A 153 -4.25 -5.33 1.76
CA ASN A 153 -4.47 -3.95 2.18
C ASN A 153 -5.96 -3.59 2.27
N SER A 154 -6.81 -4.16 1.42
CA SER A 154 -8.27 -4.00 1.53
C SER A 154 -8.82 -4.77 2.72
N HIS A 155 -8.40 -6.02 2.90
CA HIS A 155 -8.78 -6.87 4.02
C HIS A 155 -8.41 -6.24 5.37
N LEU A 156 -7.18 -5.75 5.52
CA LEU A 156 -6.72 -5.03 6.72
C LEU A 156 -7.46 -3.72 7.00
N LYS A 157 -8.19 -3.16 6.04
CA LYS A 157 -9.05 -1.98 6.27
C LYS A 157 -10.47 -2.35 6.65
N ALA A 158 -10.96 -3.48 6.15
CA ALA A 158 -12.32 -3.97 6.38
C ALA A 158 -12.43 -4.70 7.72
N GLU A 159 -11.58 -5.71 7.93
CA GLU A 159 -11.71 -6.67 9.03
C GLU A 159 -10.91 -6.25 10.26
N HIS A 160 -9.77 -5.59 10.06
CA HIS A 160 -8.85 -5.23 11.13
C HIS A 160 -8.82 -3.72 11.36
N ARG A 161 -9.76 -3.20 12.15
CA ARG A 161 -9.74 -1.79 12.57
C ARG A 161 -8.62 -1.55 13.59
N GLY A 162 -7.40 -1.35 13.09
CA GLY A 162 -6.29 -0.80 13.86
C GLY A 162 -6.46 0.67 14.18
#